data_AF-A0A1Q8BNI7-F1
#
_entry.id   AF-A0A1Q8BNI7-F1
#
_cell.length_a   1.000
_cell.length_b   1.000
_cell.length_c   1.000
_cell.angle_alpha   90.00
_cell.angle_beta   90.00
_cell.angle_gamma   90.00
#
_symmetry.space_group_name_H-M   'P 1'
#
loop_
_entity.id
_entity.type
_entity.pdbx_description
1 polymer ?
#
loop_
_entity_poly.entity_id
_entity_poly.type
_entity_poly.pdbx_seq_one_letter_code
_entity_poly.pdbx_strand_id
1 'polypeptide(L)'
;MQGTTAGPARSAAIGTDVGAAPSKMSPRIFRVVATLLVASALAIFTQWENQRFATVRALLNGGQKVSHVIEALKSLNLQPAPGSTVLLRAKENPFQNKWHALFIASLVWNDRSLRIWLEGVYPLTPQQIANMNYVISLSEFEAKILRSPEVPQSD
;
A
#
# COMPACT_ATOMS: atom_id res chain seq x y z
N MET A 1 19.13 86.74 32.20
CA MET A 1 17.84 87.20 31.64
C MET A 1 17.74 86.67 30.21
N GLN A 2 16.56 86.15 29.84
CA GLN A 2 16.18 85.56 28.54
C GLN A 2 16.90 84.21 28.25
N GLY A 3 16.26 83.06 28.01
CA GLY A 3 14.86 82.73 27.76
C GLY A 3 14.70 82.11 26.38
N THR A 4 14.96 80.81 26.20
CA THR A 4 14.51 80.07 25.01
C THR A 4 14.16 78.63 25.38
N THR A 5 12.90 78.29 25.18
CA THR A 5 12.23 77.01 25.41
C THR A 5 12.74 75.90 24.49
N ALA A 6 13.30 74.84 25.07
CA ALA A 6 13.56 73.57 24.39
C ALA A 6 12.35 72.63 24.56
N GLY A 7 11.54 72.50 23.51
CA GLY A 7 10.50 71.49 23.38
C GLY A 7 10.93 70.41 22.39
N PRO A 8 10.61 69.12 22.62
CA PRO A 8 11.17 68.01 21.86
C PRO A 8 10.38 67.76 20.57
N ALA A 9 10.97 68.05 19.42
CA ALA A 9 10.46 67.57 18.13
C ALA A 9 11.11 66.21 17.81
N ARG A 10 10.48 65.14 18.28
CA ARG A 10 10.63 63.81 17.67
C ARG A 10 9.95 63.83 16.31
N SER A 11 10.72 63.61 15.25
CA SER A 11 10.28 62.87 14.06
C SER A 11 11.50 62.58 13.21
N ALA A 12 12.11 61.43 13.50
CA ALA A 12 12.99 60.77 12.56
C ALA A 12 12.17 60.37 11.34
N ALA A 13 12.67 60.71 10.16
CA ALA A 13 12.10 60.33 8.88
C ALA A 13 11.95 58.80 8.82
N ILE A 14 10.72 58.30 9.00
CA ILE A 14 10.35 56.95 8.56
C ILE A 14 10.12 57.06 7.06
N GLY A 15 11.22 57.02 6.31
CA GLY A 15 11.20 56.70 4.89
C GLY A 15 10.96 55.20 4.71
N THR A 16 9.77 54.72 5.05
CA THR A 16 9.26 53.48 4.46
C THR A 16 8.55 53.88 3.19
N ASP A 17 9.34 54.10 2.13
CA ASP A 17 8.85 53.94 0.78
C ASP A 17 8.62 52.43 0.59
N VAL A 18 7.55 51.92 1.20
CA VAL A 18 6.84 50.78 0.64
C VAL A 18 6.21 51.37 -0.61
N GLY A 19 7.02 51.43 -1.66
CA GLY A 19 6.59 51.59 -3.03
C GLY A 19 5.71 50.38 -3.35
N ALA A 20 4.49 50.40 -2.83
CA ALA A 20 3.36 49.77 -3.45
C ALA A 20 3.27 50.40 -4.83
N ALA A 21 3.92 49.79 -5.82
CA ALA A 21 3.40 49.87 -7.15
C ALA A 21 2.07 49.11 -7.10
N PRO A 22 0.89 49.77 -7.21
CA PRO A 22 -0.26 49.04 -7.68
C PRO A 22 0.10 48.72 -9.12
N SER A 23 0.62 47.52 -9.38
CA SER A 23 0.68 47.03 -10.75
C SER A 23 -0.77 47.00 -11.20
N LYS A 24 -1.19 48.05 -11.91
CA LYS A 24 -2.45 48.10 -12.64
C LYS A 24 -2.33 47.05 -13.71
N MET A 25 -2.53 45.79 -13.33
CA MET A 25 -2.51 44.67 -14.24
C MET A 25 -3.65 44.94 -15.22
N SER A 26 -3.31 45.10 -16.50
CA SER A 26 -4.32 45.31 -17.55
C SER A 26 -5.38 44.21 -17.42
N PRO A 27 -6.68 44.53 -17.61
CA PRO A 27 -7.76 43.53 -17.54
C PRO A 27 -7.49 42.28 -18.37
N ARG A 28 -6.73 42.41 -19.47
CA ARG A 28 -6.30 41.28 -20.31
C ARG A 28 -5.31 40.37 -19.60
N ILE A 29 -4.29 40.95 -18.96
CA ILE A 29 -3.26 40.20 -18.24
C ILE A 29 -3.88 39.53 -17.01
N PHE A 30 -4.74 40.24 -16.27
CA PHE A 30 -5.47 39.66 -15.15
C PHE A 30 -6.32 38.46 -15.57
N ARG A 31 -7.06 38.57 -16.69
CA ARG A 31 -7.84 37.44 -17.22
C ARG A 31 -6.96 36.26 -17.59
N VAL A 32 -5.82 36.49 -18.24
CA VAL A 32 -4.89 35.40 -18.58
C VAL A 32 -4.37 34.71 -17.32
N VAL A 33 -3.94 35.48 -16.32
CA VAL A 33 -3.43 34.93 -15.06
C VAL A 33 -4.53 34.19 -14.29
N ALA A 34 -5.72 34.77 -14.20
CA ALA A 34 -6.87 34.14 -13.56
C ALA A 34 -7.25 32.82 -14.24
N THR A 35 -7.31 32.78 -15.57
CA THR A 35 -7.58 31.55 -16.32
C THR A 35 -6.49 30.51 -16.09
N LEU A 36 -5.22 30.91 -16.07
CA LEU A 36 -4.12 29.98 -15.82
C LEU A 36 -4.20 29.39 -14.42
N LEU A 37 -4.47 30.21 -13.39
CA LEU A 37 -4.64 29.76 -12.01
C LEU A 37 -5.81 28.80 -11.87
N VAL A 38 -6.96 29.11 -12.47
CA VAL A 38 -8.14 28.22 -12.46
C VAL A 38 -7.83 26.91 -13.17
N ALA A 39 -7.20 26.95 -14.34
CA ALA A 39 -6.83 25.75 -15.09
C ALA A 39 -5.82 24.89 -14.30
N SER A 40 -4.82 25.51 -13.68
CA SER A 40 -3.84 24.80 -12.84
C SER A 40 -4.50 24.18 -11.61
N ALA A 41 -5.36 24.91 -10.91
CA ALA A 41 -6.09 24.39 -9.74
C ALA A 41 -6.97 23.19 -10.14
N LEU A 42 -7.68 23.29 -11.27
CA LEU A 42 -8.53 22.22 -11.78
C LEU A 42 -7.70 20.98 -12.19
N ALA A 43 -6.56 21.19 -12.84
CA ALA A 43 -5.65 20.11 -13.23
C ALA A 43 -5.07 19.37 -12.01
N ILE A 44 -4.59 20.12 -11.01
CA ILE A 44 -4.07 19.55 -9.76
C ILE A 44 -5.16 18.78 -9.04
N PHE A 45 -6.36 19.36 -8.90
CA PHE A 45 -7.48 18.70 -8.24
C PHE A 45 -7.90 17.41 -8.96
N THR A 46 -8.02 17.46 -10.29
CA THR A 46 -8.38 16.29 -11.11
C THR A 46 -7.30 15.20 -11.01
N GLN A 47 -6.02 15.57 -11.04
CA GLN A 47 -4.92 14.62 -10.89
C GLN A 47 -4.92 13.98 -9.50
N TRP A 48 -5.09 14.78 -8.45
CA TRP A 48 -5.16 14.29 -7.07
C TRP A 48 -6.34 13.34 -6.88
N GLU A 49 -7.50 13.69 -7.39
CA GLU A 49 -8.71 12.87 -7.30
C GLU A 49 -8.55 11.56 -8.07
N ASN A 50 -8.01 11.59 -9.29
CA ASN A 50 -7.71 10.40 -10.07
C ASN A 50 -6.70 9.48 -9.35
N GLN A 51 -5.65 10.04 -8.76
CA GLN A 51 -4.69 9.27 -7.97
C GLN A 51 -5.37 8.65 -6.74
N ARG A 52 -6.18 9.42 -6.01
CA ARG A 52 -6.93 8.93 -4.85
C ARG A 52 -7.84 7.76 -5.23
N PHE A 53 -8.61 7.88 -6.32
CA PHE A 53 -9.47 6.80 -6.79
C PHE A 53 -8.68 5.57 -7.23
N ALA A 54 -7.55 5.76 -7.92
CA ALA A 54 -6.68 4.66 -8.31
C ALA A 54 -6.12 3.92 -7.09
N THR A 55 -5.65 4.66 -6.07
CA THR A 55 -5.13 4.09 -4.82
C THR A 55 -6.22 3.34 -4.06
N VAL A 56 -7.42 3.93 -3.90
CA VAL A 56 -8.54 3.29 -3.21
C VAL A 56 -8.97 2.02 -3.94
N ARG A 57 -9.08 2.05 -5.28
CA ARG A 57 -9.41 0.86 -6.07
C ARG A 57 -8.33 -0.21 -5.96
N ALA A 58 -7.06 0.16 -6.02
CA ALA A 58 -5.95 -0.78 -5.84
C ALA A 58 -5.99 -1.45 -4.46
N LEU A 59 -6.28 -0.68 -3.40
CA LEU A 59 -6.41 -1.19 -2.05
C LEU A 59 -7.62 -2.14 -1.90
N LEU A 60 -8.78 -1.75 -2.42
CA LEU A 60 -9.98 -2.59 -2.38
C LEU A 60 -9.80 -3.89 -3.16
N ASN A 61 -9.22 -3.81 -4.36
CA ASN A 61 -8.91 -4.99 -5.17
C ASN A 61 -7.90 -5.89 -4.45
N GLY A 62 -6.88 -5.31 -3.80
CA GLY A 62 -5.94 -6.04 -2.95
C GLY A 62 -6.64 -6.75 -1.79
N GLY A 63 -7.54 -6.05 -1.11
CA GLY A 63 -8.35 -6.60 -0.02
C GLY A 63 -9.23 -7.77 -0.47
N GLN A 64 -9.93 -7.62 -1.60
CA GLN A 64 -10.76 -8.70 -2.18
C GLN A 64 -9.93 -9.94 -2.51
N LYS A 65 -8.76 -9.76 -3.12
CA LYS A 65 -7.83 -10.87 -3.40
C LYS A 65 -7.40 -11.59 -2.13
N VAL A 66 -7.05 -10.84 -1.09
CA VAL A 66 -6.68 -11.42 0.21
C VAL A 66 -7.85 -12.21 0.79
N SER A 67 -9.08 -11.68 0.75
CA SER A 67 -10.24 -12.41 1.25
C SER A 67 -10.50 -13.70 0.48
N HIS A 68 -10.39 -13.70 -0.85
CA HIS A 68 -10.58 -14.91 -1.66
C HIS A 68 -9.54 -15.97 -1.32
N VAL A 69 -8.28 -15.59 -1.16
CA VAL A 69 -7.21 -16.55 -0.80
C VAL A 69 -7.40 -17.09 0.62
N ILE A 70 -7.83 -16.26 1.57
CA ILE A 70 -8.17 -16.71 2.93
C ILE A 70 -9.32 -17.72 2.87
N GLU A 71 -10.36 -17.44 2.10
CA GLU A 71 -11.52 -18.32 1.93
C GLU A 71 -11.13 -19.63 1.25
N ALA A 72 -10.32 -19.57 0.20
CA ALA A 72 -9.77 -20.72 -0.50
C ALA A 72 -8.95 -21.63 0.42
N LEU A 73 -8.12 -21.06 1.30
CA LEU A 73 -7.36 -21.86 2.28
C LEU A 73 -8.27 -22.43 3.37
N LYS A 74 -9.27 -21.67 3.84
CA LYS A 74 -10.24 -22.13 4.83
C LYS A 74 -11.14 -23.24 4.30
N SER A 75 -11.49 -23.22 3.00
CA SER A 75 -12.34 -24.24 2.39
C SER A 75 -11.70 -25.62 2.32
N LEU A 76 -10.37 -25.70 2.45
CA LEU A 76 -9.67 -26.98 2.65
C LEU A 76 -10.10 -27.71 3.93
N ASN A 77 -10.63 -26.97 4.91
CA ASN A 77 -10.90 -27.45 6.27
C ASN A 77 -9.72 -28.23 6.87
N LEU A 78 -8.50 -27.80 6.51
CA LEU A 78 -7.25 -28.45 6.89
C LEU A 78 -6.61 -27.71 8.06
N GLN A 79 -6.31 -28.46 9.12
CA GLN A 79 -5.43 -28.03 10.20
C GLN A 79 -4.18 -28.92 10.16
N PRO A 80 -3.06 -28.44 9.57
CA PRO A 80 -1.83 -29.22 9.54
C PRO A 80 -1.37 -29.55 10.97
N ALA A 81 -0.86 -30.77 11.17
CA ALA A 81 -0.35 -31.16 12.48
C ALA A 81 0.85 -30.27 12.88
N PRO A 82 1.04 -29.95 14.18
CA PRO A 82 2.17 -29.16 14.64
C PRO A 82 3.52 -29.73 14.16
N GLY A 83 4.43 -28.85 13.76
CA GLY A 83 5.76 -29.21 13.24
C GLY A 83 5.77 -29.68 11.77
N SER A 84 4.60 -29.77 11.13
CA SER A 84 4.49 -30.20 9.74
C SER A 84 5.13 -29.22 8.76
N THR A 85 5.52 -29.77 7.62
CA THR A 85 6.00 -29.02 6.47
C THR A 85 4.89 -28.92 5.41
N VAL A 86 4.68 -27.71 4.89
CA VAL A 86 3.64 -27.44 3.89
C VAL A 86 4.28 -26.78 2.68
N LEU A 87 4.10 -27.36 1.50
CA LEU A 87 4.43 -26.72 0.23
C LEU A 87 3.21 -26.05 -0.36
N LEU A 88 3.30 -24.74 -0.59
CA LEU A 88 2.34 -24.00 -1.39
C LEU A 88 2.83 -23.94 -2.84
N ARG A 89 2.03 -24.49 -3.76
CA ARG A 89 2.23 -24.42 -5.21
C ARG A 89 1.25 -23.41 -5.78
N ALA A 90 1.72 -22.19 -6.03
CA ALA A 90 0.93 -21.17 -6.71
C ALA A 90 1.28 -21.16 -8.20
N LYS A 91 0.58 -21.96 -9.01
CA LYS A 91 0.81 -22.03 -10.47
C LYS A 91 0.59 -20.66 -11.13
N GLU A 92 -0.45 -19.96 -10.69
CA GLU A 92 -0.71 -18.56 -10.97
C GLU A 92 -0.74 -17.83 -9.65
N ASN A 93 0.33 -17.08 -9.35
CA ASN A 93 0.41 -16.37 -8.08
C ASN A 93 -0.67 -15.28 -8.02
N PRO A 94 -1.61 -15.34 -7.05
CA PRO A 94 -2.71 -14.36 -6.96
C PRO A 94 -2.22 -12.93 -6.66
N PHE A 95 -1.01 -12.80 -6.11
CA PHE A 95 -0.41 -11.53 -5.71
C PHE A 95 0.80 -11.17 -6.59
N GLN A 96 1.08 -9.88 -6.75
CA GLN A 96 2.33 -9.46 -7.40
C GLN A 96 3.56 -9.86 -6.57
N ASN A 97 3.45 -9.76 -5.25
CA ASN A 97 4.49 -10.19 -4.33
C ASN A 97 4.20 -11.62 -3.82
N LYS A 98 5.04 -12.56 -4.24
CA LYS A 98 4.95 -14.00 -3.92
C LYS A 98 4.83 -14.29 -2.42
N TRP A 99 5.42 -13.46 -1.56
CA TRP A 99 5.40 -13.65 -0.11
C TRP A 99 4.01 -13.51 0.53
N HIS A 100 3.06 -12.86 -0.13
CA HIS A 100 1.71 -12.66 0.42
C HIS A 100 0.99 -13.97 0.66
N ALA A 101 1.11 -14.94 -0.25
CA ALA A 101 0.49 -16.25 -0.09
C ALA A 101 1.00 -16.98 1.15
N LEU A 102 2.32 -16.91 1.40
CA LEU A 102 2.96 -17.51 2.57
C LEU A 102 2.48 -16.83 3.86
N PHE A 103 2.46 -15.50 3.88
CA PHE A 103 1.97 -14.73 5.02
C PHE A 103 0.49 -15.00 5.34
N ILE A 104 -0.37 -15.06 4.32
CA ILE A 104 -1.79 -15.37 4.52
C ILE A 104 -1.95 -16.79 5.07
N ALA A 105 -1.21 -17.77 4.54
CA ALA A 105 -1.27 -19.14 5.03
C ALA A 105 -0.80 -19.25 6.49
N SER A 106 0.25 -18.52 6.89
CA SER A 106 0.70 -18.51 8.29
C SER A 106 -0.33 -17.88 9.23
N LEU A 107 -1.11 -16.90 8.76
CA LEU A 107 -2.23 -16.33 9.51
C LEU A 107 -3.45 -17.27 9.59
N VAL A 108 -3.78 -17.96 8.50
CA VAL A 108 -4.96 -18.84 8.44
C VAL A 108 -4.79 -20.05 9.37
N TRP A 109 -3.63 -20.69 9.35
CA TRP A 109 -3.36 -21.83 10.24
C TRP A 109 -2.89 -21.40 11.63
N ASN A 110 -2.30 -20.20 11.76
CA ASN A 110 -1.89 -19.60 13.03
C ASN A 110 -1.06 -20.53 13.94
N ASP A 111 -0.26 -21.41 13.34
CA ASP A 111 0.64 -22.32 14.07
C ASP A 111 2.09 -21.99 13.70
N ARG A 112 2.86 -21.56 14.70
CA ARG A 112 4.26 -21.15 14.56
C ARG A 112 5.22 -22.32 14.37
N SER A 113 4.78 -23.54 14.65
CA SER A 113 5.58 -24.74 14.45
C SER A 113 5.59 -25.19 12.99
N LEU A 114 4.65 -24.70 12.16
CA LEU A 114 4.58 -25.03 10.75
C LEU A 114 5.73 -24.42 9.96
N ARG A 115 6.32 -25.23 9.09
CA ARG A 115 7.30 -24.77 8.10
C ARG A 115 6.62 -24.70 6.74
N ILE A 116 6.22 -23.49 6.35
CA ILE A 116 5.52 -23.23 5.09
C ILE A 116 6.54 -22.79 4.04
N TRP A 117 6.56 -23.49 2.92
CA TRP A 117 7.41 -23.23 1.77
C TRP A 117 6.57 -22.78 0.58
N LEU A 118 7.14 -21.91 -0.25
CA LEU A 118 6.50 -21.46 -1.48
C LEU A 118 7.33 -21.87 -2.69
N GLU A 119 6.69 -22.59 -3.61
CA GLU A 119 7.32 -23.02 -4.86
C GLU A 119 7.71 -21.82 -5.73
N GLY A 120 8.92 -21.87 -6.32
CA GLY A 120 9.44 -20.79 -7.16
C GLY A 120 9.93 -19.55 -6.41
N VAL A 121 9.91 -19.58 -5.07
CA VAL A 121 10.64 -18.63 -4.21
C VAL A 121 11.85 -19.31 -3.58
N TYR A 122 11.66 -20.54 -3.08
CA TYR A 122 12.75 -21.35 -2.55
C TYR A 122 13.25 -22.36 -3.58
N PRO A 123 14.58 -22.52 -3.75
CA PRO A 123 15.13 -23.59 -4.57
C PRO A 123 14.99 -24.92 -3.81
N LEU A 124 13.89 -25.63 -4.07
CA LEU A 124 13.61 -26.93 -3.46
C LEU A 124 13.97 -28.04 -4.44
N THR A 125 14.71 -29.05 -3.97
CA THR A 125 14.98 -30.24 -4.77
C THR A 125 13.74 -31.15 -4.80
N PRO A 126 13.58 -32.00 -5.84
CA PRO A 126 12.48 -32.96 -5.89
C PRO A 126 12.42 -33.87 -4.66
N GLN A 127 13.58 -34.22 -4.08
CA GLN A 127 13.67 -35.01 -2.85
C GLN A 127 13.13 -34.24 -1.63
N GLN A 128 13.44 -32.95 -1.50
CA GLN A 128 12.88 -32.11 -0.44
C GLN A 128 11.35 -31.98 -0.57
N ILE A 129 10.85 -31.83 -1.80
CA ILE A 129 9.41 -31.80 -2.08
C ILE A 129 8.76 -33.14 -1.75
N ALA A 130 9.42 -34.27 -2.04
CA ALA A 130 8.94 -35.60 -1.71
C ALA A 130 8.77 -35.79 -0.19
N ASN A 131 9.66 -35.19 0.61
CA ASN A 131 9.64 -35.27 2.07
C ASN A 131 8.66 -34.29 2.76
N MET A 132 7.93 -33.46 1.99
CA MET A 132 6.96 -32.54 2.60
C MET A 132 5.68 -33.26 3.01
N ASN A 133 5.14 -32.92 4.19
CA ASN A 133 3.93 -33.54 4.71
C ASN A 133 2.71 -33.17 3.88
N TYR A 134 2.55 -31.88 3.57
CA TYR A 134 1.46 -31.38 2.77
C TYR A 134 1.98 -30.71 1.50
N VAL A 135 1.33 -30.98 0.37
CA VAL A 135 1.52 -30.23 -0.87
C VAL A 135 0.16 -29.70 -1.29
N ILE A 136 0.04 -28.38 -1.38
CA ILE A 136 -1.23 -27.70 -1.63
C ILE A 136 -1.06 -26.83 -2.87
N SER A 137 -1.91 -27.03 -3.89
CA SER A 137 -2.04 -26.06 -4.97
C SER A 137 -2.91 -24.91 -4.50
N LEU A 138 -2.48 -23.68 -4.77
CA LEU A 138 -3.17 -22.47 -4.38
C LEU A 138 -3.39 -21.56 -5.60
N SER A 139 -4.59 -20.99 -5.69
CA SER A 139 -4.97 -19.93 -6.61
C SER A 139 -5.69 -18.82 -5.84
N GLU A 140 -6.17 -17.78 -6.52
CA GLU A 140 -6.96 -16.73 -5.86
C GLU A 140 -8.24 -17.29 -5.22
N PHE A 141 -8.94 -18.20 -5.90
CA PHE A 141 -10.30 -18.61 -5.54
C PHE A 141 -10.38 -20.03 -4.99
N GLU A 142 -9.34 -20.83 -5.18
CA GLU A 142 -9.35 -22.24 -4.84
C GLU A 142 -8.01 -22.69 -4.26
N ALA A 143 -8.07 -23.54 -3.24
CA ALA A 143 -6.94 -24.33 -2.78
C ALA A 143 -7.32 -25.82 -2.85
N LYS A 144 -6.35 -26.67 -3.20
CA LYS A 144 -6.52 -28.12 -3.25
C LYS A 144 -5.33 -28.82 -2.64
N ILE A 145 -5.59 -29.87 -1.88
CA ILE A 145 -4.55 -30.73 -1.34
C ILE A 145 -4.12 -31.70 -2.44
N LEU A 146 -2.87 -31.61 -2.87
CA LEU A 146 -2.24 -32.53 -3.82
C LEU A 146 -1.60 -33.72 -3.10
N ARG A 147 -1.18 -33.53 -1.85
CA ARG A 147 -0.62 -34.58 -0.98
C ARG A 147 -0.93 -34.25 0.48
N SER A 148 -1.30 -35.28 1.23
CA SER A 148 -1.37 -35.30 2.69
C SER A 148 -0.42 -36.36 3.24
N PRO A 149 -0.02 -36.27 4.52
CA PRO A 149 0.71 -37.36 5.15
C PRO A 149 -0.17 -38.61 5.20
N GLU A 150 0.42 -39.78 4.94
CA GLU A 150 -0.22 -41.07 5.17
C GLU A 150 -0.57 -41.15 6.67
N VAL A 151 -1.85 -41.34 7.00
CA VAL A 151 -2.23 -41.61 8.40
C VAL A 151 -1.69 -43.01 8.72
N PRO A 152 -0.83 -43.19 9.74
CA PRO A 152 -0.46 -44.52 10.16
C PRO A 152 -1.75 -45.25 10.55
N GLN A 153 -2.08 -46.35 9.88
CA GLN A 153 -3.10 -47.26 10.38
C GLN A 153 -2.60 -47.74 11.74
N SER A 154 -3.28 -47.30 12.79
CA SER A 154 -3.10 -47.87 14.12
C SER A 154 -3.55 -49.33 14.04
N ASP A 155 -2.61 -50.26 14.07
CA ASP A 155 -2.86 -51.69 14.32
C ASP A 155 -3.49 -51.90 15.71
#